data_AF-A0A4P9W963-F1
#
_entry.id   AF-A0A4P9W963-F1
#
_cell.length_a   1.000
_cell.length_b   1.000
_cell.length_c   1.000
_cell.angle_alpha   90.00
_cell.angle_beta   90.00
_cell.angle_gamma   90.00
#
_symmetry.space_group_name_H-M   'P 1'
#
loop_
_entity.id
_entity.type
_entity.pdbx_description
1 polymer ?
#
loop_
_entity_poly.entity_id
_entity_poly.type
_entity_poly.pdbx_seq_one_letter_code
_entity_poly.pdbx_strand_id
1 'polypeptide(L)'
;MICYSNRSFELLQPAEVWQLAETTRIRHWLIKAEPDSRLTNGVDVKFSIDDLAAKGTSSWDGVRNYQARNIMRDQMKLGDQCFFYHSNTKMPGIVGIAEVCRESYPDFTAFDPAHPYYDPKSDAANPKWMMVDVKFIRKFNRLIPLKELQSHPQLSEMALVRQGRLSVQPVRDNEWDFVVGLEEKGAEDIIEEQQFLPDAKGFRVDRDQHQK
;
A
#
# COMPACT_ATOMS: atom_id res chain seq x y z
N MET A 1 -54.84 -0.52 -24.76
CA MET A 1 -55.02 -0.35 -23.30
C MET A 1 -53.81 -1.00 -22.64
N ILE A 2 -52.77 -0.22 -22.38
CA ILE A 2 -51.53 -0.69 -21.74
C ILE A 2 -51.49 -0.04 -20.36
N CYS A 3 -51.69 -0.82 -19.32
CA CYS A 3 -51.62 -0.35 -17.94
C CYS A 3 -50.14 -0.21 -17.55
N TYR A 4 -49.68 1.02 -17.36
CA TYR A 4 -48.43 1.28 -16.66
C TYR A 4 -48.69 1.11 -15.16
N SER A 5 -48.09 0.07 -14.56
CA SER A 5 -48.06 -0.08 -13.11
C SER A 5 -47.19 1.03 -12.51
N ASN A 6 -47.83 1.95 -11.78
CA ASN A 6 -47.17 2.90 -10.90
C ASN A 6 -46.30 2.13 -9.91
N ARG A 7 -44.99 2.06 -10.15
CA ARG A 7 -44.02 1.74 -9.10
C ARG A 7 -43.85 3.00 -8.27
N SER A 8 -44.46 2.98 -7.09
CA SER A 8 -44.27 3.97 -6.04
C SER A 8 -42.77 4.19 -5.84
N PHE A 9 -42.31 5.41 -6.14
CA PHE A 9 -40.99 5.88 -5.75
C PHE A 9 -41.09 6.20 -4.25
N GLU A 10 -40.91 5.19 -3.39
CA GLU A 10 -40.76 5.43 -1.95
C GLU A 10 -39.52 6.29 -1.75
N LEU A 11 -39.74 7.53 -1.33
CA LEU A 11 -38.68 8.45 -0.93
C LEU A 11 -38.00 7.85 0.30
N LEU A 12 -36.76 7.39 0.12
CA LEU A 12 -35.90 6.90 1.19
C LEU A 12 -35.88 7.91 2.34
N GLN A 13 -35.97 7.41 3.58
CA GLN A 13 -36.01 8.26 4.76
C GLN A 13 -34.66 8.99 4.92
N PRO A 14 -34.62 10.24 5.42
CA PRO A 14 -33.38 11.01 5.53
C PRO A 14 -32.22 10.26 6.21
N ALA A 15 -32.50 9.43 7.22
CA ALA A 15 -31.50 8.62 7.91
C ALA A 15 -30.80 7.58 7.01
N GLU A 16 -31.53 6.98 6.06
CA GLU A 16 -30.97 6.00 5.10
C GLU A 16 -30.05 6.67 4.08
N VAL A 17 -30.34 7.92 3.72
CA VAL A 17 -29.51 8.73 2.81
C VAL A 17 -28.17 9.11 3.46
N TRP A 18 -28.15 9.42 4.75
CA TRP A 18 -26.90 9.72 5.49
C TRP A 18 -26.03 8.48 5.70
N GLN A 19 -26.65 7.33 5.99
CA GLN A 19 -25.94 6.05 6.17
C GLN A 19 -25.30 5.55 4.86
N LEU A 20 -25.94 5.84 3.72
CA LEU A 20 -25.38 5.60 2.39
C LEU A 20 -24.25 6.57 2.07
N ALA A 21 -24.35 7.86 2.42
CA ALA A 21 -23.27 8.82 2.18
C ALA A 21 -21.97 8.48 2.94
N GLU A 22 -22.05 7.97 4.17
CA GLU A 22 -20.86 7.52 4.93
C GLU A 22 -20.21 6.26 4.35
N THR A 23 -20.97 5.39 3.69
CA THR A 23 -20.44 4.18 3.03
C THR A 23 -19.83 4.47 1.64
N THR A 24 -19.85 5.72 1.17
CA THR A 24 -19.25 6.11 -0.14
C THR A 24 -17.87 6.75 -0.04
N ARG A 25 -17.35 7.06 1.16
CA ARG A 25 -16.02 7.65 1.29
C ARG A 25 -14.95 6.57 1.36
N ILE A 26 -14.11 6.54 0.33
CA ILE A 26 -12.86 5.77 0.29
C ILE A 26 -11.98 6.21 1.46
N ARG A 27 -11.58 5.26 2.31
CA ARG A 27 -10.59 5.51 3.36
C ARG A 27 -9.20 5.13 2.89
N HIS A 28 -8.22 5.75 3.55
CA HIS A 28 -6.82 5.60 3.22
C HIS A 28 -6.05 4.87 4.33
N TRP A 29 -5.17 3.98 3.90
CA TRP A 29 -4.37 3.14 4.78
C TRP A 29 -2.91 3.10 4.32
N LEU A 30 -2.04 2.59 5.17
CA LEU A 30 -0.69 2.19 4.82
C LEU A 30 -0.47 0.74 5.27
N ILE A 31 0.04 -0.08 4.34
CA ILE A 31 0.37 -1.48 4.58
C ILE A 31 1.86 -1.71 4.32
N LYS A 32 2.54 -2.38 5.25
CA LYS A 32 3.98 -2.65 5.18
C LYS A 32 4.26 -4.06 4.70
N ALA A 33 5.18 -4.20 3.75
CA ALA A 33 5.78 -5.46 3.34
C ALA A 33 7.30 -5.32 3.25
N GLU A 34 8.02 -6.43 3.19
CA GLU A 34 9.48 -6.45 3.12
C GLU A 34 9.91 -6.84 1.70
N PRO A 35 10.55 -5.94 0.92
CA PRO A 35 10.89 -6.23 -0.46
C PRO A 35 12.15 -7.10 -0.62
N ASP A 36 12.96 -7.20 0.42
CA ASP A 36 14.21 -7.96 0.44
C ASP A 36 14.02 -9.31 1.14
N SER A 37 14.88 -10.28 0.81
CA SER A 37 14.83 -11.60 1.42
C SER A 37 15.11 -11.53 2.93
N ARG A 38 14.20 -12.11 3.72
CA ARG A 38 14.38 -12.28 5.16
C ARG A 38 13.69 -13.54 5.61
N LEU A 39 14.42 -14.38 6.33
CA LEU A 39 13.86 -15.60 6.89
C LEU A 39 13.12 -15.32 8.20
N THR A 40 11.89 -15.82 8.29
CA THR A 40 11.10 -15.95 9.51
C THR A 40 10.80 -17.42 9.69
N ASN A 41 11.22 -18.02 10.81
CA ASN A 41 11.04 -19.46 11.06
C ASN A 41 11.50 -20.36 9.90
N GLY A 42 12.59 -19.98 9.22
CA GLY A 42 13.16 -20.74 8.09
C GLY A 42 12.49 -20.50 6.74
N VAL A 43 11.45 -19.67 6.67
CA VAL A 43 10.72 -19.35 5.42
C VAL A 43 11.00 -17.90 5.04
N ASP A 44 11.27 -17.65 3.75
CA ASP A 44 11.43 -16.30 3.22
C ASP A 44 10.08 -15.57 3.17
N VAL A 45 10.01 -14.37 3.73
CA VAL A 45 8.80 -13.54 3.78
C VAL A 45 8.84 -12.34 2.82
N LYS A 46 9.78 -12.36 1.87
CA LYS A 46 9.89 -11.34 0.82
C LYS A 46 8.58 -11.15 0.07
N PHE A 47 8.12 -9.92 0.03
CA PHE A 47 6.98 -9.48 -0.79
C PHE A 47 7.10 -7.99 -1.15
N SER A 48 7.33 -7.70 -2.43
CA SER A 48 7.45 -6.35 -2.98
C SER A 48 6.17 -5.91 -3.70
N ILE A 49 6.12 -4.65 -4.14
CA ILE A 49 5.00 -4.16 -4.94
C ILE A 49 5.01 -4.77 -6.34
N ASP A 50 6.19 -5.14 -6.85
CA ASP A 50 6.32 -5.82 -8.13
C ASP A 50 5.78 -7.26 -8.07
N ASP A 51 5.93 -7.93 -6.92
CA ASP A 51 5.30 -9.23 -6.66
C ASP A 51 3.76 -9.09 -6.63
N LEU A 52 3.24 -8.04 -5.99
CA LEU A 52 1.79 -7.76 -6.02
C LEU A 52 1.31 -7.42 -7.43
N ALA A 53 2.05 -6.62 -8.19
CA ALA A 53 1.72 -6.27 -9.57
C ALA A 53 1.67 -7.51 -10.47
N ALA A 54 2.62 -8.43 -10.32
CA ALA A 54 2.66 -9.68 -11.07
C ALA A 54 1.51 -10.63 -10.71
N LYS A 55 1.12 -10.68 -9.43
CA LYS A 55 -0.03 -11.49 -8.96
C LYS A 55 -1.39 -10.85 -9.29
N GLY A 56 -1.44 -9.53 -9.43
CA GLY A 56 -2.67 -8.75 -9.50
C GLY A 56 -3.34 -8.57 -8.13
N THR A 57 -3.57 -9.67 -7.41
CA THR A 57 -4.20 -9.69 -6.08
C THR A 57 -3.43 -10.59 -5.12
N SER A 58 -3.37 -10.23 -3.83
CA SER A 58 -2.82 -11.07 -2.77
C SER A 58 -3.63 -10.94 -1.48
N SER A 59 -3.73 -12.03 -0.73
CA SER A 59 -4.08 -11.97 0.68
C SER A 59 -3.02 -11.20 1.44
N TRP A 60 -3.45 -10.37 2.40
CA TRP A 60 -2.57 -9.62 3.28
C TRP A 60 -2.37 -10.36 4.61
N ASP A 61 -1.81 -11.56 4.51
CA ASP A 61 -1.61 -12.49 5.63
C ASP A 61 -0.45 -12.08 6.55
N GLY A 62 -0.23 -12.88 7.61
CA GLY A 62 0.97 -12.74 8.44
C GLY A 62 0.94 -11.59 9.45
N VAL A 63 -0.14 -10.80 9.50
CA VAL A 63 -0.31 -9.77 10.53
C VAL A 63 -0.53 -10.41 11.90
N ARG A 64 0.43 -10.23 12.82
CA ARG A 64 0.40 -10.75 14.20
C ARG A 64 0.38 -9.66 15.27
N ASN A 65 -0.06 -8.46 14.91
CA ASN A 65 -0.28 -7.35 15.83
C ASN A 65 -1.80 -7.12 16.00
N TYR A 66 -2.28 -7.10 17.25
CA TYR A 66 -3.72 -6.97 17.55
C TYR A 66 -4.34 -5.66 17.05
N GLN A 67 -3.61 -4.54 17.12
CA GLN A 67 -4.11 -3.25 16.64
C GLN A 67 -4.21 -3.25 15.11
N ALA A 68 -3.16 -3.73 14.41
CA ALA A 68 -3.18 -3.87 12.95
C ALA A 68 -4.31 -4.81 12.48
N ARG A 69 -4.48 -5.94 13.17
CA ARG A 69 -5.59 -6.87 12.94
C ARG A 69 -6.95 -6.17 13.11
N ASN A 70 -7.15 -5.43 14.19
CA ASN A 70 -8.43 -4.74 14.44
C ASN A 70 -8.72 -3.69 13.36
N ILE A 71 -7.69 -3.00 12.86
CA ILE A 71 -7.86 -2.06 11.72
C ILE A 71 -8.39 -2.83 10.50
N MET A 72 -7.75 -3.93 10.11
CA MET A 72 -8.20 -4.73 8.97
C MET A 72 -9.62 -5.29 9.18
N ARG A 73 -9.90 -5.81 10.38
CA ARG A 73 -11.17 -6.46 10.72
C ARG A 73 -12.34 -5.49 10.77
N ASP A 74 -12.15 -4.36 11.46
CA ASP A 74 -13.25 -3.50 11.86
C ASP A 74 -13.40 -2.28 10.92
N GLN A 75 -12.34 -1.90 10.21
CA GLN A 75 -12.28 -0.60 9.52
C GLN A 75 -11.95 -0.70 8.03
N MET A 76 -11.17 -1.65 7.54
CA MET A 76 -10.93 -1.74 6.09
C MET A 76 -12.19 -2.19 5.35
N LYS A 77 -12.58 -1.43 4.31
CA LYS A 77 -13.75 -1.68 3.46
C LYS A 77 -13.38 -1.84 2.01
N LEU A 78 -14.26 -2.47 1.23
CA LEU A 78 -14.07 -2.62 -0.22
C LEU A 78 -13.84 -1.25 -0.87
N GLY A 79 -12.81 -1.16 -1.72
CA GLY A 79 -12.44 0.07 -2.41
C GLY A 79 -11.50 0.99 -1.64
N ASP A 80 -11.30 0.77 -0.33
CA ASP A 80 -10.32 1.54 0.44
C ASP A 80 -8.91 1.41 -0.17
N GLN A 81 -8.17 2.50 -0.18
CA GLN A 81 -6.84 2.56 -0.80
C GLN A 81 -5.73 2.46 0.24
N CYS A 82 -4.63 1.81 -0.15
CA CYS A 82 -3.50 1.53 0.70
C CYS A 82 -2.22 2.02 0.05
N PHE A 83 -1.43 2.85 0.73
CA PHE A 83 -0.02 3.01 0.40
C PHE A 83 0.70 1.69 0.66
N PHE A 84 1.37 1.17 -0.37
CA PHE A 84 2.26 0.04 -0.26
C PHE A 84 3.63 0.55 0.20
N TYR A 85 4.02 0.17 1.41
CA TYR A 85 5.24 0.63 2.04
C TYR A 85 6.29 -0.49 2.11
N HIS A 86 7.45 -0.23 1.53
CA HIS A 86 8.62 -1.10 1.65
C HIS A 86 9.30 -0.84 3.01
N SER A 87 9.28 -1.87 3.85
CA SER A 87 9.86 -1.87 5.19
C SER A 87 11.06 -2.80 5.29
N ASN A 88 11.85 -2.65 6.36
CA ASN A 88 13.02 -3.49 6.64
C ASN A 88 13.96 -3.72 5.44
N THR A 89 14.17 -2.65 4.68
CA THR A 89 15.06 -2.59 3.52
C THR A 89 16.03 -1.43 3.68
N LYS A 90 17.08 -1.38 2.85
CA LYS A 90 18.06 -0.29 2.83
C LYS A 90 17.42 1.08 2.59
N MET A 91 16.38 1.14 1.77
CA MET A 91 15.67 2.37 1.40
C MET A 91 14.17 2.23 1.70
N PRO A 92 13.75 2.33 2.97
CA PRO A 92 12.35 2.17 3.32
C PRO A 92 11.53 3.38 2.88
N GLY A 93 10.31 3.15 2.39
CA GLY A 93 9.48 4.21 1.83
C GLY A 93 8.19 3.72 1.18
N ILE A 94 7.38 4.68 0.75
CA ILE A 94 6.14 4.42 -0.01
C ILE A 94 6.52 4.25 -1.48
N VAL A 95 5.99 3.20 -2.11
CA VAL A 95 6.36 2.81 -3.48
C VAL A 95 5.18 2.66 -4.45
N GLY A 96 3.95 2.81 -3.96
CA GLY A 96 2.76 2.71 -4.79
C GLY A 96 1.48 2.56 -4.00
N ILE A 97 0.41 2.20 -4.72
CA ILE A 97 -0.95 2.08 -4.21
C ILE A 97 -1.49 0.67 -4.50
N ALA A 98 -2.15 0.11 -3.49
CA ALA A 98 -3.03 -1.04 -3.57
C ALA A 98 -4.45 -0.65 -3.13
N GLU A 99 -5.43 -1.51 -3.39
CA GLU A 99 -6.83 -1.31 -2.98
C GLU A 99 -7.37 -2.57 -2.32
N VAL A 100 -8.16 -2.42 -1.26
CA VAL A 100 -8.86 -3.53 -0.61
C VAL A 100 -9.94 -4.06 -1.56
N CYS A 101 -9.78 -5.30 -2.00
CA CYS A 101 -10.69 -5.98 -2.92
C CYS A 101 -11.49 -7.12 -2.27
N ARG A 102 -11.18 -7.46 -1.01
CA ARG A 102 -11.99 -8.32 -0.15
C ARG A 102 -11.90 -7.85 1.30
N GLU A 103 -13.04 -7.67 1.96
CA GLU A 103 -13.09 -7.34 3.39
C GLU A 103 -12.59 -8.50 4.25
N SER A 104 -12.46 -8.22 5.54
CA SER A 104 -11.75 -9.09 6.47
C SER A 104 -12.33 -10.51 6.58
N TYR A 105 -11.43 -11.49 6.61
CA TYR A 105 -11.74 -12.89 6.84
C TYR A 105 -10.60 -13.57 7.63
N PRO A 106 -10.81 -14.77 8.21
CA PRO A 106 -9.78 -15.47 8.96
C PRO A 106 -8.48 -15.68 8.17
N ASP A 107 -7.35 -15.34 8.79
CA ASP A 107 -6.03 -15.64 8.24
C ASP A 107 -5.72 -17.13 8.44
N PHE A 108 -5.97 -17.91 7.38
CA PHE A 108 -5.76 -19.35 7.37
C PHE A 108 -4.28 -19.75 7.54
N THR A 109 -3.34 -18.84 7.27
CA THR A 109 -1.90 -19.12 7.43
C THR A 109 -1.51 -19.26 8.90
N ALA A 110 -2.33 -18.74 9.82
CA ALA A 110 -2.12 -18.92 11.25
C ALA A 110 -2.35 -20.36 11.71
N PHE A 111 -3.03 -21.20 10.92
CA PHE A 111 -3.35 -22.59 11.28
C PHE A 111 -2.33 -23.60 10.75
N ASP A 112 -1.45 -23.17 9.84
CA ASP A 112 -0.47 -24.04 9.18
C ASP A 112 0.88 -24.03 9.92
N PRO A 113 1.30 -25.15 10.55
CA PRO A 113 2.57 -25.25 11.26
C PRO A 113 3.82 -25.02 10.39
N ALA A 114 3.72 -25.15 9.07
CA ALA A 114 4.82 -24.88 8.15
C ALA A 114 4.93 -23.38 7.78
N HIS A 115 3.91 -22.58 8.07
CA HIS A 115 3.90 -21.17 7.72
C HIS A 115 4.76 -20.35 8.70
N PRO A 116 5.51 -19.33 8.22
CA PRO A 116 6.34 -18.47 9.08
C PRO A 116 5.56 -17.81 10.22
N TYR A 117 4.27 -17.59 10.03
CA TYR A 117 3.38 -16.91 10.97
C TYR A 117 2.35 -17.83 11.63
N TYR A 118 2.64 -19.13 11.74
CA TYR A 118 1.82 -20.07 12.52
C TYR A 118 1.56 -19.56 13.95
N ASP A 119 0.32 -19.72 14.44
CA ASP A 119 -0.03 -19.50 15.84
C ASP A 119 -0.73 -20.75 16.39
N PRO A 120 -0.08 -21.56 17.24
CA PRO A 120 -0.66 -22.79 17.79
C PRO A 120 -1.88 -22.55 18.68
N LYS A 121 -2.18 -21.30 19.02
CA LYS A 121 -3.34 -20.91 19.81
C LYS A 121 -4.48 -20.35 18.96
N SER A 122 -4.40 -20.41 17.63
CA SER A 122 -5.43 -19.97 16.70
C SER A 122 -5.90 -21.16 15.86
N ASP A 123 -7.20 -21.34 15.71
CA ASP A 123 -7.77 -22.43 14.91
C ASP A 123 -8.96 -21.94 14.07
N ALA A 124 -9.45 -22.79 13.17
CA ALA A 124 -10.53 -22.44 12.25
C ALA A 124 -11.89 -22.21 12.94
N ALA A 125 -12.11 -22.79 14.12
CA ALA A 125 -13.34 -22.59 14.89
C ALA A 125 -13.31 -21.28 15.69
N ASN A 126 -12.11 -20.83 16.09
CA ASN A 126 -11.89 -19.58 16.81
C ASN A 126 -10.65 -18.82 16.27
N PRO A 127 -10.77 -18.20 15.09
CA PRO A 127 -9.65 -17.53 14.43
C PRO A 127 -9.23 -16.27 15.20
N LYS A 128 -7.97 -16.19 15.60
CA LYS A 128 -7.40 -14.99 16.25
C LYS A 128 -6.97 -13.92 15.27
N TRP A 129 -6.54 -14.36 14.09
CA TRP A 129 -5.91 -13.53 13.09
C TRP A 129 -6.82 -13.38 11.90
N MET A 130 -6.81 -12.18 11.34
CA MET A 130 -7.67 -11.77 10.25
C MET A 130 -6.80 -11.12 9.19
N MET A 131 -7.22 -11.23 7.94
CA MET A 131 -6.59 -10.58 6.79
C MET A 131 -7.65 -10.05 5.83
N VAL A 132 -7.23 -9.22 4.90
CA VAL A 132 -8.00 -8.72 3.75
C VAL A 132 -7.31 -9.19 2.47
N ASP A 133 -7.98 -9.08 1.31
CA ASP A 133 -7.28 -9.17 0.02
C ASP A 133 -7.07 -7.78 -0.54
N VAL A 134 -5.88 -7.52 -1.06
CA VAL A 134 -5.55 -6.28 -1.76
C VAL A 134 -5.18 -6.56 -3.21
N LYS A 135 -5.60 -5.68 -4.11
CA LYS A 135 -5.20 -5.70 -5.51
C LYS A 135 -4.23 -4.57 -5.81
N PHE A 136 -3.32 -4.80 -6.74
CA PHE A 136 -2.44 -3.77 -7.29
C PHE A 136 -3.26 -2.67 -7.98
N ILE A 137 -2.91 -1.41 -7.76
CA ILE A 137 -3.46 -0.27 -8.52
C ILE A 137 -2.39 0.36 -9.38
N ARG A 138 -1.31 0.87 -8.77
CA ARG A 138 -0.18 1.47 -9.50
C ARG A 138 1.08 1.52 -8.65
N LYS A 139 2.22 1.55 -9.31
CA LYS A 139 3.48 1.99 -8.69
C LYS A 139 3.53 3.51 -8.66
N PHE A 140 4.27 4.04 -7.71
CA PHE A 140 4.64 5.44 -7.75
C PHE A 140 5.74 5.68 -8.80
N ASN A 141 5.78 6.89 -9.38
CA ASN A 141 6.82 7.33 -10.30
C ASN A 141 8.20 7.39 -9.64
N ARG A 142 8.23 7.58 -8.32
CA ARG A 142 9.43 7.52 -7.50
C ARG A 142 9.11 6.94 -6.12
N LEU A 143 10.10 6.36 -5.47
CA LEU A 143 10.02 5.99 -4.05
C LEU A 143 9.99 7.27 -3.21
N ILE A 144 9.06 7.36 -2.25
CA ILE A 144 9.04 8.44 -1.24
C ILE A 144 9.69 7.90 0.04
N PRO A 145 10.95 8.26 0.34
CA PRO A 145 11.68 7.65 1.44
C PRO A 145 11.11 8.06 2.80
N LEU A 146 11.24 7.18 3.81
CA LEU A 146 10.84 7.49 5.19
C LEU A 146 11.47 8.79 5.70
N LYS A 147 12.73 9.04 5.36
CA LYS A 147 13.44 10.26 5.75
C LYS A 147 12.79 11.53 5.18
N GLU A 148 12.31 11.47 3.94
CA GLU A 148 11.60 12.58 3.31
C GLU A 148 10.25 12.79 4.03
N LEU A 149 9.49 11.73 4.24
CA LEU A 149 8.22 11.77 4.98
C LEU A 149 8.39 12.39 6.38
N GLN A 150 9.45 12.02 7.09
CA GLN A 150 9.78 12.56 8.43
C GLN A 150 10.22 14.02 8.42
N SER A 151 10.68 14.54 7.28
CA SER A 151 11.13 15.93 7.16
C SER A 151 9.98 16.94 7.01
N HIS A 152 8.77 16.47 6.70
CA HIS A 152 7.61 17.32 6.47
C HIS A 152 6.75 17.47 7.73
N PRO A 153 6.57 18.70 8.27
CA PRO A 153 5.72 18.94 9.45
C PRO A 153 4.26 18.52 9.26
N GLN A 154 3.75 18.55 8.02
CA GLN A 154 2.40 18.12 7.64
C GLN A 154 2.15 16.64 7.95
N LEU A 155 3.20 15.82 7.99
CA LEU A 155 3.14 14.38 8.25
C LEU A 155 3.59 14.01 9.68
N SER A 156 3.84 14.99 10.54
CA SER A 156 4.30 14.75 11.93
C SER A 156 3.34 13.87 12.74
N GLU A 157 2.04 13.98 12.46
CA GLU A 157 0.99 13.20 13.13
C GLU A 157 0.67 11.87 12.44
N MET A 158 1.27 11.60 11.28
CA MET A 158 1.04 10.39 10.51
C MET A 158 1.42 9.16 11.34
N ALA A 159 0.57 8.13 11.33
CA ALA A 159 0.79 6.90 12.08
C ALA A 159 2.14 6.23 11.75
N LEU A 160 2.64 6.40 10.52
CA LEU A 160 3.95 5.91 10.09
C LEU A 160 5.10 6.50 10.93
N VAL A 161 5.04 7.80 11.19
CA VAL A 161 6.05 8.57 11.94
C VAL A 161 5.93 8.27 13.44
N ARG A 162 4.71 8.21 13.97
CA ARG A 162 4.46 8.03 15.41
C ARG A 162 4.54 6.58 15.89
N GLN A 163 4.16 5.62 15.04
CA GLN A 163 3.99 4.20 15.39
C GLN A 163 4.69 3.29 14.37
N GLY A 164 6.02 3.39 14.28
CA GLY A 164 6.81 2.67 13.28
C GLY A 164 6.64 1.13 13.28
N ARG A 165 6.27 0.52 14.41
CA ARG A 165 6.06 -0.94 14.54
C ARG A 165 4.67 -1.42 14.09
N LEU A 166 3.72 -0.51 13.87
CA LEU A 166 2.38 -0.87 13.41
C LEU A 166 2.42 -1.13 11.89
N SER A 167 2.08 -2.34 11.43
CA SER A 167 2.23 -2.74 10.03
C SER A 167 1.05 -2.37 9.12
N VAL A 168 -0.12 -2.13 9.71
CA VAL A 168 -1.33 -1.64 9.04
C VAL A 168 -1.78 -0.39 9.79
N GLN A 169 -1.85 0.73 9.08
CA GLN A 169 -1.98 2.04 9.71
C GLN A 169 -3.07 2.88 9.02
N PRO A 170 -3.86 3.68 9.76
CA PRO A 170 -4.72 4.68 9.15
C PRO A 170 -3.87 5.79 8.53
N VAL A 171 -4.35 6.33 7.41
CA VAL A 171 -3.82 7.53 6.77
C VAL A 171 -4.96 8.52 6.64
N ARG A 172 -4.76 9.75 7.10
CA ARG A 172 -5.78 10.80 6.96
C ARG A 172 -5.79 11.32 5.52
N ASP A 173 -6.93 11.82 5.06
CA ASP A 173 -7.07 12.33 3.68
C ASP A 173 -6.03 13.41 3.35
N ASN A 174 -5.78 14.33 4.29
CA ASN A 174 -4.76 15.37 4.11
C ASN A 174 -3.31 14.81 4.07
N GLU A 175 -3.04 13.70 4.75
CA GLU A 175 -1.74 13.00 4.70
C GLU A 175 -1.59 12.25 3.37
N TRP A 176 -2.68 11.62 2.91
CA TRP A 176 -2.74 10.93 1.63
C TRP A 176 -2.47 11.89 0.47
N ASP A 177 -3.24 12.96 0.38
CA ASP A 177 -3.11 13.98 -0.67
C ASP A 177 -1.71 14.59 -0.68
N PHE A 178 -1.15 14.84 0.50
CA PHE A 178 0.20 15.38 0.62
C PHE A 178 1.26 14.41 0.07
N VAL A 179 1.20 13.13 0.43
CA VAL A 179 2.14 12.11 -0.06
C VAL A 179 2.02 11.91 -1.56
N VAL A 180 0.80 11.92 -2.11
CA VAL A 180 0.58 11.88 -3.57
C VAL A 180 1.20 13.12 -4.23
N GLY A 181 1.03 14.31 -3.64
CA GLY A 181 1.67 15.52 -4.15
C GLY A 181 3.21 15.52 -4.08
N LEU A 182 3.82 14.77 -3.15
CA LEU A 182 5.28 14.58 -3.14
C LEU A 182 5.75 13.77 -4.35
N GLU A 183 4.99 12.75 -4.76
CA GLU A 183 5.28 11.94 -5.94
C GLU A 183 5.42 12.81 -7.19
N GLU A 184 4.51 13.76 -7.38
CA GLU A 184 4.46 14.67 -8.54
C GLU A 184 5.67 15.62 -8.56
N LYS A 185 6.00 16.27 -7.43
CA LYS A 185 7.09 17.26 -7.36
C LYS A 185 8.47 16.68 -7.66
N GLY A 186 8.78 15.51 -7.10
CA GLY A 186 10.08 14.90 -7.36
C GLY A 186 10.22 14.34 -8.78
N ALA A 187 9.13 14.21 -9.54
CA ALA A 187 9.20 13.87 -10.97
C ALA A 187 9.64 15.08 -11.81
N GLU A 188 9.27 16.31 -11.40
CA GLU A 188 9.66 17.55 -12.08
C GLU A 188 11.16 17.82 -11.91
N ASP A 189 11.70 17.65 -10.69
CA ASP A 189 13.14 17.82 -10.40
C ASP A 189 14.02 16.86 -11.23
N ILE A 190 13.56 15.62 -11.46
CA ILE A 190 14.28 14.62 -12.29
C ILE A 190 14.26 15.01 -13.77
N ILE A 191 13.16 15.58 -14.27
CA ILE A 191 13.05 16.04 -15.65
C ILE A 191 13.97 17.24 -15.89
N GLU A 192 14.04 18.18 -14.94
CA GLU A 192 14.98 19.30 -15.03
C GLU A 192 16.44 18.83 -14.99
N GLU A 193 16.81 17.93 -14.07
CA GLU A 193 18.20 17.44 -13.97
C GLU A 193 18.65 16.68 -15.24
N GLN A 194 17.75 15.94 -15.89
CA GLN A 194 18.04 15.24 -17.15
C GLN A 194 18.11 16.18 -18.37
N GLN A 195 17.42 17.31 -18.36
CA GLN A 195 17.52 18.33 -19.41
C GLN A 195 18.81 19.16 -19.33
N PHE A 196 19.49 19.17 -18.17
CA PHE A 196 20.74 19.91 -17.94
C PHE A 196 22.01 19.04 -18.01
N LEU A 197 21.92 17.77 -18.39
CA LEU A 197 23.12 16.97 -18.69
C LEU A 197 23.80 17.54 -19.94
N PRO A 198 25.03 18.09 -19.84
CA PRO A 198 25.72 18.61 -21.01
C PRO A 198 26.04 17.46 -21.97
N ASP A 199 25.71 17.66 -23.26
CA ASP A 199 26.04 16.73 -24.35
C ASP A 199 27.44 16.16 -24.15
N ALA A 200 27.51 14.83 -24.01
CA ALA A 200 28.77 14.11 -23.91
C ALA A 200 29.60 14.41 -25.16
N LYS A 201 30.55 15.34 -25.02
CA LYS A 201 31.45 15.76 -26.09
C LYS A 201 32.28 14.57 -26.57
N GLY A 202 31.99 14.17 -27.81
CA GLY A 202 32.92 13.68 -28.85
C GLY A 202 34.14 12.89 -28.37
N PHE A 203 34.03 11.57 -28.44
CA PHE A 203 35.18 10.67 -28.49
C PHE A 203 35.94 10.92 -29.82
N ARG A 204 37.02 11.71 -29.78
CA ARG A 204 37.99 11.77 -30.89
C ARG A 204 38.83 10.51 -30.87
N VAL A 205 38.67 9.67 -31.88
CA VAL A 205 39.58 8.56 -32.17
C VAL A 205 40.80 9.17 -32.86
N ASP A 206 41.92 9.31 -32.15
CA ASP A 206 43.20 9.62 -32.79
C ASP A 206 43.66 8.41 -33.60
N ARG A 207 43.64 8.56 -34.92
CA ARG A 207 44.31 7.66 -35.87
C ARG A 207 45.77 8.07 -36.00
N ASP A 208 46.64 7.08 -35.79
CA ASP A 208 47.97 6.89 -36.35
C ASP A 208 49.00 8.03 -36.27
N GLN A 209 50.11 7.73 -35.59
CA GLN A 209 51.45 7.90 -36.15
C GLN A 209 52.45 7.01 -35.38
N HIS A 210 52.86 5.90 -35.97
CA HIS A 210 54.14 5.24 -35.70
C HIS A 210 54.89 5.13 -37.01
N GLN A 211 55.94 5.93 -37.15
CA GLN A 211 56.94 5.77 -38.19
C GLN A 211 58.31 6.13 -37.59
N LYS A 212 59.06 5.09 -37.21
CA LYS A 212 60.51 4.87 -37.43
C LYS A 212 61.05 3.81 -36.49
#